data_AF-A0AAV1B1D1-F1
#
_entry.id   AF-A0AAV1B1D1-F1
#
_cell.length_a   1.000
_cell.length_b   1.000
_cell.length_c   1.000
_cell.angle_alpha   90.00
_cell.angle_beta   90.00
_cell.angle_gamma   90.00
#
_symmetry.space_group_name_H-M   'P 1'
#
loop_
_entity.id
_entity.type
_entity.pdbx_description
1 polymer ?
#
loop_
_entity_poly.entity_id
_entity_poly.type
_entity_poly.pdbx_seq_one_letter_code
_entity_poly.pdbx_strand_id
1 'polypeptide(L)'
;MEFSKTSMSLLLFILLSCSYLISRMTLLQRIPSTTTFLPNQRAEKLIRSLNLFPKDPVNIIRDHSFDFVPGKIVEKKFSFFGEKLGHHVGYYSLPRCKAARMFYFFFKSRNSANDDPVVIWLAGGPGCSSELAIFYENGPFQIANNLSIVWNDYGWDKASNILFVDQPIGTGFSYTSDDSDIPHDESAVSNDLCDFLQQFFSDHPEFVQNDFYITGESYAGHYVPALASRIHQRNKGNKGIIINLKGFAIGNGMTNPIIQYSAYTQYAFDMKLITKQDQDNINKLLPPCVDATKICESGDRESCVLAFDHCEDIVNSILLIVGDINFFDIRKMCKGPLCYDFSDVETLLNEKIVRDALGVGELKFDICSKVVYQAMHQDWMRNLEVDIPALLEDGIKVLIYAGEFDLICNWLGNSNWVHAMEWSGQNQFVTSKTVQFLVDDVEAGLLKSYGPLSFLKVNGAGHMVPMDQPKVALQMLVNWMQGNLNETSI
;
A
#
# COMPACT_ATOMS: atom_id res chain seq x y z
N MET A 1 -54.32 -4.45 -43.02
CA MET A 1 -54.00 -4.94 -44.38
C MET A 1 -53.28 -3.84 -45.12
N GLU A 2 -52.38 -4.22 -46.03
CA GLU A 2 -51.85 -3.43 -47.18
C GLU A 2 -51.09 -2.12 -46.86
N PHE A 3 -49.80 -1.98 -47.21
CA PHE A 3 -49.17 -1.79 -48.55
C PHE A 3 -49.43 -0.37 -49.14
N SER A 4 -48.52 0.30 -49.88
CA SER A 4 -47.08 0.10 -50.15
C SER A 4 -46.49 1.16 -51.14
N LYS A 5 -45.21 1.56 -50.94
CA LYS A 5 -44.17 1.94 -51.96
C LYS A 5 -44.34 3.09 -52.99
N THR A 6 -43.43 4.06 -52.88
CA THR A 6 -42.43 4.58 -53.87
C THR A 6 -42.74 4.81 -55.37
N SER A 7 -42.27 5.96 -55.90
CA SER A 7 -41.51 6.11 -57.18
C SER A 7 -40.69 7.43 -57.13
N MET A 8 -39.46 7.67 -57.64
CA MET A 8 -38.42 6.97 -58.45
C MET A 8 -38.26 7.42 -59.92
N SER A 9 -37.00 7.46 -60.42
CA SER A 9 -36.54 7.56 -61.84
C SER A 9 -36.68 8.91 -62.60
N LEU A 10 -35.84 9.32 -63.58
CA LEU A 10 -34.44 8.95 -63.96
C LEU A 10 -33.82 9.89 -65.06
N LEU A 11 -32.50 10.16 -65.00
CA LEU A 11 -31.47 10.33 -66.09
C LEU A 11 -31.53 11.39 -67.24
N LEU A 12 -30.37 11.47 -67.94
CA LEU A 12 -29.99 12.08 -69.27
C LEU A 12 -29.66 13.60 -69.37
N PHE A 13 -28.71 14.08 -70.20
CA PHE A 13 -27.37 13.59 -70.67
C PHE A 13 -26.65 14.63 -71.59
N ILE A 14 -25.30 14.57 -71.72
CA ILE A 14 -24.48 14.85 -72.96
C ILE A 14 -24.34 16.34 -73.44
N LEU A 15 -23.22 16.90 -73.97
CA LEU A 15 -21.82 16.47 -74.30
C LEU A 15 -20.81 17.69 -74.11
N LEU A 16 -19.74 18.10 -74.85
CA LEU A 16 -19.01 17.77 -76.11
C LEU A 16 -17.57 18.41 -76.13
N SER A 17 -16.52 17.68 -76.56
CA SER A 17 -15.24 18.07 -77.29
C SER A 17 -14.44 19.39 -77.02
N CYS A 18 -13.14 19.58 -77.34
CA CYS A 18 -12.03 18.81 -77.99
C CYS A 18 -10.67 19.46 -77.58
N SER A 19 -9.59 18.76 -77.16
CA SER A 19 -8.59 17.94 -77.89
C SER A 19 -7.39 18.71 -78.54
N TYR A 20 -6.14 18.28 -78.24
CA TYR A 20 -4.96 18.23 -79.13
C TYR A 20 -3.75 17.52 -78.46
N LEU A 21 -2.73 17.13 -79.23
CA LEU A 21 -1.55 16.32 -78.85
C LEU A 21 -0.27 16.85 -79.60
N ILE A 22 0.98 16.34 -79.52
CA ILE A 22 1.58 15.08 -79.00
C ILE A 22 3.12 15.27 -78.81
N SER A 23 3.80 14.47 -77.97
CA SER A 23 5.02 13.69 -78.37
C SER A 23 5.56 12.73 -77.28
N ARG A 24 6.52 11.88 -77.66
CA ARG A 24 7.15 10.72 -76.94
C ARG A 24 8.41 11.15 -76.14
N MET A 25 9.11 10.33 -75.32
CA MET A 25 9.29 8.87 -75.36
C MET A 25 9.77 8.21 -74.04
N THR A 26 9.20 7.04 -73.72
CA THR A 26 9.68 5.89 -72.89
C THR A 26 10.72 6.06 -71.75
N LEU A 27 10.35 5.60 -70.55
CA LEU A 27 10.64 4.22 -70.09
C LEU A 27 9.61 3.76 -69.03
N LEU A 28 9.47 2.44 -68.78
CA LEU A 28 8.53 1.89 -67.79
C LEU A 28 9.22 1.59 -66.44
N GLN A 29 8.52 1.80 -65.32
CA GLN A 29 8.15 0.71 -64.37
C GLN A 29 7.21 1.17 -63.22
N ARG A 30 6.16 0.36 -63.01
CA ARG A 30 5.33 0.15 -61.78
C ARG A 30 4.55 1.31 -61.11
N ILE A 31 3.25 1.03 -60.94
CA ILE A 31 2.27 1.59 -59.97
C ILE A 31 2.28 0.61 -58.76
N PRO A 32 2.26 1.05 -57.48
CA PRO A 32 1.15 1.77 -56.79
C PRO A 32 1.62 3.03 -56.02
N SER A 33 0.80 3.90 -55.41
CA SER A 33 -0.60 4.36 -55.49
C SER A 33 -0.88 5.05 -54.13
N THR A 34 -1.54 6.22 -54.11
CA THR A 34 -2.10 6.89 -52.91
C THR A 34 -1.17 7.09 -51.69
N THR A 35 -0.59 8.29 -51.56
CA THR A 35 0.03 8.78 -50.31
C THR A 35 -1.02 9.18 -49.27
N THR A 36 -1.03 8.52 -48.12
CA THR A 36 -1.77 8.97 -46.92
C THR A 36 -1.04 10.13 -46.22
N PHE A 37 -1.81 11.05 -45.61
CA PHE A 37 -1.24 12.08 -44.74
C PHE A 37 -0.77 11.46 -43.41
N LEU A 38 0.50 11.64 -43.04
CA LEU A 38 1.08 11.14 -41.80
C LEU A 38 1.13 12.23 -40.70
N PRO A 39 0.55 12.00 -39.50
CA PRO A 39 0.61 12.97 -38.40
C PRO A 39 2.01 13.25 -37.82
N ASN A 40 2.97 12.35 -38.03
CA ASN A 40 4.20 12.26 -37.24
C ASN A 40 5.11 13.50 -37.30
N GLN A 41 5.11 14.29 -38.38
CA GLN A 41 6.03 15.44 -38.50
C GLN A 41 5.70 16.62 -37.57
N ARG A 42 4.49 16.68 -36.98
CA ARG A 42 4.22 17.61 -35.87
C ARG A 42 4.63 17.04 -34.51
N ALA A 43 4.46 15.73 -34.30
CA ALA A 43 4.92 15.06 -33.09
C ALA A 43 6.45 15.13 -32.93
N GLU A 44 7.22 14.84 -33.99
CA GLU A 44 8.68 15.00 -33.99
C GLU A 44 9.12 16.41 -33.61
N LYS A 45 8.42 17.45 -34.10
CA LYS A 45 8.75 18.84 -33.78
C LYS A 45 8.48 19.18 -32.32
N LEU A 46 7.40 18.64 -31.73
CA LEU A 46 7.06 18.81 -30.33
C LEU A 46 8.07 18.09 -29.41
N ILE A 47 8.44 16.85 -29.76
CA ILE A 47 9.46 16.05 -29.06
C ILE A 47 10.82 16.76 -29.07
N ARG A 48 11.23 17.32 -30.22
CA ARG A 48 12.50 18.06 -30.34
C ARG A 48 12.51 19.38 -29.53
N SER A 49 11.36 19.98 -29.22
CA SER A 49 11.31 21.16 -28.34
C SER A 49 11.38 20.86 -26.83
N LEU A 50 11.20 19.60 -26.42
CA LEU A 50 11.24 19.19 -25.00
C LEU A 50 12.65 18.82 -24.50
N ASN A 51 13.66 18.82 -25.38
CA ASN A 51 15.08 18.61 -25.05
C ASN A 51 15.39 17.30 -24.29
N LEU A 52 14.56 16.26 -24.49
CA LEU A 52 14.60 14.96 -23.79
C LEU A 52 15.81 14.05 -24.13
N PHE A 53 16.84 14.60 -24.79
CA PHE A 53 18.11 13.91 -25.05
C PHE A 53 19.28 14.85 -24.73
N PRO A 54 19.94 14.73 -23.56
CA PRO A 54 21.25 15.32 -23.36
C PRO A 54 22.23 14.75 -24.40
N LYS A 55 23.19 15.57 -24.85
CA LYS A 55 24.07 15.22 -25.98
C LYS A 55 25.03 14.07 -25.71
N ASP A 56 25.27 13.74 -24.44
CA ASP A 56 26.23 12.74 -24.01
C ASP A 56 25.51 11.62 -23.25
N PRO A 57 25.71 10.34 -23.59
CA PRO A 57 25.09 9.21 -22.91
C PRO A 57 25.80 8.91 -21.58
N VAL A 58 25.58 9.75 -20.58
CA VAL A 58 26.06 9.55 -19.20
C VAL A 58 25.20 8.49 -18.50
N ASN A 59 25.35 7.25 -18.96
CA ASN A 59 24.85 6.03 -18.29
C ASN A 59 25.72 4.81 -18.66
N ILE A 60 27.03 5.01 -18.84
CA ILE A 60 28.01 3.92 -18.86
C ILE A 60 28.49 3.69 -17.43
N ILE A 61 27.70 2.93 -16.65
CA ILE A 61 28.29 2.13 -15.57
C ILE A 61 29.11 1.05 -16.28
N ARG A 62 30.43 1.05 -16.06
CA ARG A 62 31.39 0.36 -16.93
C ARG A 62 31.88 -0.98 -16.39
N ASP A 63 31.06 -1.62 -15.57
CA ASP A 63 31.25 -3.00 -15.16
C ASP A 63 29.88 -3.70 -15.01
N HIS A 64 29.87 -5.02 -15.10
CA HIS A 64 28.67 -5.86 -14.97
C HIS A 64 28.54 -6.49 -13.57
N SER A 65 29.36 -6.10 -12.60
CA SER A 65 29.22 -6.51 -11.21
C SER A 65 28.21 -5.61 -10.45
N PHE A 66 26.99 -6.12 -10.30
CA PHE A 66 26.18 -5.80 -9.11
C PHE A 66 26.78 -6.54 -7.92
N ASP A 67 27.97 -6.12 -7.47
CA ASP A 67 28.65 -6.70 -6.32
C ASP A 67 27.75 -6.58 -5.09
N PHE A 68 27.21 -7.72 -4.66
CA PHE A 68 26.39 -7.83 -3.47
C PHE A 68 27.29 -7.58 -2.26
N VAL A 69 27.25 -6.35 -1.75
CA VAL A 69 27.87 -5.97 -0.48
C VAL A 69 26.80 -6.08 0.61
N PRO A 70 26.71 -7.21 1.33
CA PRO A 70 25.72 -7.38 2.40
C PRO A 70 25.87 -6.29 3.47
N GLY A 71 24.74 -5.77 3.94
CA GLY A 71 24.73 -4.66 4.91
C GLY A 71 24.96 -3.27 4.29
N LYS A 72 24.68 -3.08 3.00
CA LYS A 72 24.73 -1.76 2.34
C LYS A 72 23.44 -1.40 1.62
N ILE A 73 23.08 -0.11 1.68
CA ILE A 73 22.13 0.51 0.76
C ILE A 73 22.88 0.92 -0.52
N VAL A 74 22.25 0.69 -1.66
CA VAL A 74 22.61 1.31 -2.94
C VAL A 74 21.40 2.11 -3.39
N GLU A 75 21.56 3.43 -3.46
CA GLU A 75 20.47 4.36 -3.73
C GLU A 75 20.83 5.37 -4.83
N LYS A 76 19.81 5.98 -5.41
CA LYS A 76 19.93 7.13 -6.30
C LYS A 76 18.79 8.11 -6.09
N LYS A 77 19.03 9.37 -6.46
CA LYS A 77 17.96 10.35 -6.61
C LYS A 77 17.17 10.05 -7.87
N PHE A 78 15.85 9.97 -7.75
CA PHE A 78 14.93 9.83 -8.87
C PHE A 78 14.00 11.05 -8.94
N SER A 79 13.33 11.21 -10.08
CA SER A 79 12.28 12.21 -10.29
C SER A 79 11.28 11.64 -11.29
N PHE A 80 10.01 11.53 -10.91
CA PHE A 80 8.98 11.21 -11.90
C PHE A 80 8.86 12.36 -12.91
N PHE A 81 8.96 12.00 -14.19
CA PHE A 81 8.76 12.85 -15.38
C PHE A 81 9.46 14.23 -15.39
N GLY A 82 10.52 14.41 -14.58
CA GLY A 82 11.37 15.61 -14.55
C GLY A 82 11.00 16.67 -13.52
N GLU A 83 10.01 16.44 -12.65
CA GLU A 83 9.71 17.37 -11.56
C GLU A 83 10.79 17.32 -10.45
N LYS A 84 11.19 18.49 -9.95
CA LYS A 84 12.38 18.66 -9.09
C LYS A 84 12.17 18.38 -7.60
N LEU A 85 11.26 17.48 -7.24
CA LEU A 85 11.22 16.89 -5.90
C LEU A 85 11.94 15.55 -5.96
N GLY A 86 13.28 15.68 -5.90
CA GLY A 86 14.25 14.62 -6.14
C GLY A 86 14.40 13.70 -4.94
N HIS A 87 13.55 12.68 -4.90
CA HIS A 87 13.44 11.69 -3.84
C HIS A 87 14.44 10.55 -4.01
N HIS A 88 14.62 9.73 -2.99
CA HIS A 88 15.61 8.64 -3.01
C HIS A 88 14.91 7.31 -3.24
N VAL A 89 15.48 6.48 -4.11
CA VAL A 89 15.05 5.10 -4.37
C VAL A 89 16.27 4.20 -4.29
N GLY A 90 16.14 3.03 -3.67
CA GLY A 90 17.29 2.18 -3.45
C GLY A 90 16.98 0.76 -3.03
N TYR A 91 18.05 -0.02 -2.92
CA TYR A 91 18.07 -1.39 -2.47
C TYR A 91 18.98 -1.55 -1.26
N TYR A 92 18.48 -2.15 -0.18
CA TYR A 92 19.30 -2.65 0.94
C TYR A 92 19.61 -4.14 0.75
N SER A 93 20.90 -4.49 0.71
CA SER A 93 21.34 -5.89 0.63
C SER A 93 21.35 -6.52 2.01
N LEU A 94 20.44 -7.46 2.29
CA LEU A 94 20.24 -8.01 3.64
C LEU A 94 21.40 -8.91 4.08
N PRO A 95 22.07 -8.64 5.22
CA PRO A 95 23.31 -9.33 5.60
C PRO A 95 23.10 -10.72 6.22
N ARG A 96 21.87 -11.10 6.59
CA ARG A 96 21.51 -12.47 7.02
C ARG A 96 21.09 -13.37 5.86
N CYS A 97 20.73 -12.77 4.72
CA CYS A 97 20.22 -13.44 3.55
C CYS A 97 21.35 -13.78 2.57
N LYS A 98 21.11 -14.71 1.65
CA LYS A 98 22.08 -15.14 0.63
C LYS A 98 22.12 -14.20 -0.57
N ALA A 99 20.95 -13.71 -1.00
CA ALA A 99 20.79 -12.93 -2.22
C ALA A 99 19.71 -11.83 -2.12
N ALA A 100 18.96 -11.77 -1.02
CA ALA A 100 17.86 -10.82 -0.83
C ALA A 100 18.30 -9.34 -0.88
N ARG A 101 17.49 -8.53 -1.56
CA ARG A 101 17.59 -7.08 -1.62
C ARG A 101 16.21 -6.46 -1.38
N MET A 102 16.11 -5.67 -0.32
CA MET A 102 14.90 -4.94 0.06
C MET A 102 14.86 -3.60 -0.67
N PHE A 103 13.84 -3.37 -1.50
CA PHE A 103 13.57 -2.14 -2.22
C PHE A 103 12.84 -1.14 -1.33
N TYR A 104 13.10 0.15 -1.53
CA TYR A 104 12.37 1.23 -0.88
C TYR A 104 12.36 2.53 -1.69
N PHE A 105 11.32 3.32 -1.44
CA PHE A 105 11.23 4.73 -1.79
C PHE A 105 11.31 5.60 -0.53
N PHE A 106 11.95 6.76 -0.64
CA PHE A 106 12.05 7.75 0.43
C PHE A 106 11.78 9.17 -0.06
N PHE A 107 10.73 9.76 0.49
CA PHE A 107 10.24 11.10 0.18
C PHE A 107 10.58 12.06 1.33
N LYS A 108 11.25 13.17 1.03
CA LYS A 108 11.56 14.19 2.06
C LYS A 108 10.36 15.13 2.21
N SER A 109 10.13 15.66 3.42
CA SER A 109 8.92 16.45 3.69
C SER A 109 8.80 17.69 2.78
N ARG A 110 7.57 17.93 2.28
CA ARG A 110 7.16 19.17 1.60
C ARG A 110 7.09 20.39 2.52
N ASN A 111 7.16 20.21 3.84
CA ASN A 111 7.14 21.26 4.86
C ASN A 111 8.57 21.64 5.34
N SER A 112 9.11 20.96 6.36
CA SER A 112 10.51 21.10 6.78
C SER A 112 11.17 19.73 6.95
N ALA A 113 11.84 19.28 5.89
CA ALA A 113 12.52 17.98 5.87
C ALA A 113 13.53 17.78 7.02
N ASN A 114 14.11 18.84 7.58
CA ASN A 114 15.06 18.69 8.70
C ASN A 114 14.38 18.53 10.07
N ASP A 115 13.18 19.08 10.25
CA ASP A 115 12.50 19.15 11.55
C ASP A 115 11.33 18.17 11.67
N ASP A 116 10.67 17.84 10.54
CA ASP A 116 9.51 16.95 10.52
C ASP A 116 9.90 15.49 10.83
N PRO A 117 9.00 14.69 11.45
CA PRO A 117 9.24 13.28 11.77
C PRO A 117 9.66 12.41 10.58
N VAL A 118 10.32 11.28 10.85
CA VAL A 118 10.45 10.18 9.88
C VAL A 118 9.31 9.20 10.10
N VAL A 119 8.56 8.89 9.05
CA VAL A 119 7.49 7.89 9.04
C VAL A 119 7.90 6.75 8.13
N ILE A 120 7.72 5.50 8.54
CA ILE A 120 7.70 4.35 7.61
C ILE A 120 6.27 3.89 7.40
N TRP A 121 5.88 3.68 6.15
CA TRP A 121 4.64 3.01 5.75
C TRP A 121 4.93 1.59 5.30
N LEU A 122 4.09 0.66 5.76
CA LEU A 122 4.11 -0.76 5.44
C LEU A 122 2.73 -1.18 4.93
N ALA A 123 2.65 -1.58 3.65
CA ALA A 123 1.48 -2.30 3.17
C ALA A 123 1.40 -3.72 3.78
N GLY A 124 0.18 -4.29 3.78
CA GLY A 124 -0.11 -5.63 4.31
C GLY A 124 -0.03 -6.74 3.26
N GLY A 125 -1.15 -7.44 3.05
CA GLY A 125 -1.26 -8.58 2.14
C GLY A 125 -1.54 -9.89 2.88
N PRO A 126 -0.53 -10.62 3.40
CA PRO A 126 0.89 -10.30 3.43
C PRO A 126 1.56 -10.32 2.05
N GLY A 127 2.62 -9.52 1.91
CA GLY A 127 3.39 -9.41 0.67
C GLY A 127 2.72 -8.61 -0.43
N CYS A 128 1.92 -7.60 -0.09
CA CYS A 128 1.49 -6.55 -1.00
C CYS A 128 2.44 -5.35 -0.94
N SER A 129 2.67 -4.71 -2.09
CA SER A 129 3.66 -3.66 -2.25
C SER A 129 3.22 -2.32 -1.64
N SER A 130 4.16 -1.65 -0.96
CA SER A 130 3.94 -0.31 -0.39
C SER A 130 3.75 0.76 -1.47
N GLU A 131 4.12 0.47 -2.72
CA GLU A 131 3.99 1.34 -3.88
C GLU A 131 2.54 1.61 -4.26
N LEU A 132 1.60 0.74 -3.87
CA LEU A 132 0.17 1.00 -4.02
C LEU A 132 -0.23 2.29 -3.29
N ALA A 133 0.25 2.44 -2.06
CA ALA A 133 -0.04 3.58 -1.21
C ALA A 133 0.58 4.90 -1.70
N ILE A 134 1.70 4.81 -2.45
CA ILE A 134 2.37 5.96 -3.08
C ILE A 134 1.44 6.71 -4.05
N PHE A 135 0.48 5.99 -4.66
CA PHE A 135 -0.39 6.50 -5.73
C PHE A 135 -1.89 6.51 -5.42
N TYR A 136 -2.38 5.66 -4.51
CA TYR A 136 -3.81 5.54 -4.21
C TYR A 136 -4.20 5.97 -2.79
N GLU A 137 -3.24 6.19 -1.89
CA GLU A 137 -3.51 6.39 -0.46
C GLU A 137 -2.85 7.68 0.07
N ASN A 138 -1.72 7.54 0.76
CA ASN A 138 -1.07 8.58 1.56
C ASN A 138 0.26 9.06 0.95
N GLY A 139 0.66 8.56 -0.21
CA GLY A 139 1.85 9.03 -0.92
C GLY A 139 1.76 10.48 -1.42
N PRO A 140 2.89 11.01 -1.94
CA PRO A 140 2.94 12.37 -2.51
C PRO A 140 2.12 12.52 -3.79
N PHE A 141 1.68 11.43 -4.39
CA PHE A 141 1.27 11.36 -5.79
C PHE A 141 -0.08 10.66 -5.99
N GLN A 142 -0.66 10.89 -7.16
CA GLN A 142 -1.80 10.15 -7.71
C GLN A 142 -1.57 9.89 -9.20
N ILE A 143 -2.17 8.83 -9.73
CA ILE A 143 -2.16 8.54 -11.17
C ILE A 143 -3.45 9.10 -11.78
N ALA A 144 -3.32 9.96 -12.78
CA ALA A 144 -4.46 10.46 -13.56
C ALA A 144 -4.79 9.51 -14.73
N ASN A 145 -6.02 9.59 -15.27
CA ASN A 145 -6.60 8.71 -16.32
C ASN A 145 -5.81 8.61 -17.66
N ASN A 146 -4.67 9.28 -17.77
CA ASN A 146 -3.74 9.27 -18.91
C ASN A 146 -2.35 8.71 -18.52
N LEU A 147 -2.25 8.03 -17.37
CA LEU A 147 -1.03 7.56 -16.71
C LEU A 147 -0.02 8.67 -16.34
N SER A 148 -0.41 9.96 -16.38
CA SER A 148 0.43 11.03 -15.86
C SER A 148 0.31 11.13 -14.33
N ILE A 149 1.45 11.32 -13.67
CA ILE A 149 1.54 11.45 -12.21
C ILE A 149 1.25 12.91 -11.83
N VAL A 150 0.38 13.10 -10.84
CA VAL A 150 0.00 14.41 -10.29
C VAL A 150 0.18 14.42 -8.77
N TRP A 151 0.21 15.60 -8.16
CA TRP A 151 0.39 15.74 -6.70
C TRP A 151 -0.85 15.35 -5.91
N ASN A 152 -0.65 14.58 -4.84
CA ASN A 152 -1.64 14.36 -3.80
C ASN A 152 -1.65 15.57 -2.86
N ASP A 153 -2.79 16.26 -2.76
CA ASP A 153 -2.98 17.37 -1.81
C ASP A 153 -3.01 16.92 -0.34
N TYR A 154 -3.14 15.62 -0.08
CA TYR A 154 -3.23 15.05 1.27
C TYR A 154 -2.14 14.00 1.57
N GLY A 155 -1.08 13.95 0.76
CA GLY A 155 0.07 13.07 1.01
C GLY A 155 0.71 13.34 2.38
N TRP A 156 1.09 12.27 3.07
CA TRP A 156 1.69 12.30 4.42
C TRP A 156 3.12 12.89 4.43
N ASP A 157 3.73 12.99 3.25
CA ASP A 157 4.95 13.78 3.00
C ASP A 157 4.74 15.30 3.22
N LYS A 158 3.51 15.78 3.45
CA LYS A 158 3.25 17.15 3.92
C LYS A 158 3.53 17.36 5.41
N ALA A 159 3.74 16.28 6.16
CA ALA A 159 3.94 16.29 7.62
C ALA A 159 5.06 15.36 8.11
N SER A 160 5.76 14.67 7.20
CA SER A 160 6.85 13.75 7.53
C SER A 160 7.81 13.53 6.36
N ASN A 161 9.01 13.05 6.68
CA ASN A 161 9.89 12.40 5.73
C ASN A 161 9.47 10.92 5.68
N ILE A 162 8.83 10.49 4.59
CA ILE A 162 8.13 9.19 4.53
C ILE A 162 8.88 8.14 3.70
N LEU A 163 9.08 6.97 4.30
CA LEU A 163 9.60 5.74 3.71
C LEU A 163 8.44 4.84 3.28
N PHE A 164 8.48 4.33 2.06
CA PHE A 164 7.64 3.23 1.59
C PHE A 164 8.58 2.05 1.29
N VAL A 165 8.35 0.90 1.92
CA VAL A 165 9.27 -0.25 1.85
C VAL A 165 8.54 -1.47 1.31
N ASP A 166 9.10 -2.10 0.29
CA ASP A 166 8.59 -3.36 -0.25
C ASP A 166 9.07 -4.50 0.64
N GLN A 167 8.13 -5.18 1.30
CA GLN A 167 8.43 -6.20 2.29
C GLN A 167 7.21 -7.11 2.50
N PRO A 168 7.38 -8.37 2.93
CA PRO A 168 8.63 -9.13 3.07
C PRO A 168 9.40 -9.32 1.75
N ILE A 169 10.59 -9.91 1.79
CA ILE A 169 11.36 -10.22 0.57
C ILE A 169 10.56 -11.13 -0.35
N GLY A 170 10.53 -10.79 -1.65
CA GLY A 170 9.65 -11.39 -2.65
C GLY A 170 8.40 -10.55 -2.98
N THR A 171 8.26 -9.36 -2.39
CA THR A 171 7.14 -8.41 -2.60
C THR A 171 7.53 -7.29 -3.56
N GLY A 172 6.69 -6.97 -4.55
CA GLY A 172 6.92 -5.88 -5.49
C GLY A 172 8.29 -5.95 -6.17
N PHE A 173 9.14 -4.94 -5.96
CA PHE A 173 10.52 -4.88 -6.41
C PHE A 173 11.55 -5.45 -5.40
N SER A 174 11.18 -5.81 -4.17
CA SER A 174 12.02 -6.54 -3.22
C SER A 174 12.18 -8.00 -3.62
N TYR A 175 13.40 -8.44 -3.88
CA TYR A 175 13.67 -9.74 -4.50
C TYR A 175 14.82 -10.51 -3.87
N THR A 176 14.87 -11.81 -4.13
CA THR A 176 16.03 -12.69 -3.90
C THR A 176 16.28 -13.56 -5.15
N SER A 177 17.38 -14.30 -5.16
CA SER A 177 17.65 -15.40 -6.10
C SER A 177 17.90 -16.74 -5.39
N ASP A 178 17.54 -16.85 -4.11
CA ASP A 178 17.48 -18.11 -3.36
C ASP A 178 16.21 -18.09 -2.49
N ASP A 179 15.27 -19.00 -2.79
CA ASP A 179 13.92 -19.01 -2.20
C ASP A 179 13.92 -19.24 -0.68
N SER A 180 15.04 -19.69 -0.08
CA SER A 180 15.15 -19.80 1.38
C SER A 180 15.42 -18.47 2.10
N ASP A 181 15.59 -17.37 1.36
CA ASP A 181 15.55 -16.01 1.92
C ASP A 181 14.10 -15.48 2.11
N ILE A 182 13.06 -16.18 1.64
CA ILE A 182 11.66 -15.75 1.79
C ILE A 182 11.20 -15.90 3.26
N PRO A 183 10.75 -14.82 3.93
CA PRO A 183 10.26 -14.89 5.31
C PRO A 183 8.97 -15.71 5.44
N HIS A 184 8.78 -16.27 6.64
CA HIS A 184 7.63 -17.12 7.01
C HIS A 184 7.09 -16.80 8.42
N ASP A 185 7.70 -15.83 9.10
CA ASP A 185 7.30 -15.39 10.44
C ASP A 185 7.76 -13.94 10.72
N GLU A 186 7.08 -13.28 11.65
CA GLU A 186 7.39 -11.91 12.05
C GLU A 186 8.75 -11.76 12.74
N SER A 187 9.35 -12.85 13.21
CA SER A 187 10.71 -12.80 13.76
C SER A 187 11.74 -12.56 12.65
N ALA A 188 11.54 -13.13 11.46
CA ALA A 188 12.34 -12.81 10.27
C ALA A 188 12.04 -11.38 9.76
N VAL A 189 10.76 -11.05 9.51
CA VAL A 189 10.36 -9.76 8.90
C VAL A 189 10.79 -8.56 9.75
N SER A 190 10.49 -8.56 11.05
CA SER A 190 10.92 -7.50 11.97
C SER A 190 12.44 -7.34 12.07
N ASN A 191 13.20 -8.44 11.94
CA ASN A 191 14.67 -8.37 11.94
C ASN A 191 15.21 -7.73 10.66
N ASP A 192 14.63 -8.04 9.51
CA ASP A 192 15.07 -7.51 8.21
C ASP A 192 14.75 -6.02 8.06
N LEU A 193 13.54 -5.61 8.44
CA LEU A 193 13.15 -4.19 8.51
C LEU A 193 13.98 -3.40 9.53
N CYS A 194 14.31 -4.01 10.68
CA CYS A 194 15.15 -3.35 11.67
C CYS A 194 16.61 -3.18 11.18
N ASP A 195 17.17 -4.15 10.47
CA ASP A 195 18.50 -4.02 9.85
C ASP A 195 18.52 -3.00 8.70
N PHE A 196 17.46 -2.94 7.89
CA PHE A 196 17.26 -1.88 6.90
C PHE A 196 17.30 -0.50 7.56
N LEU A 197 16.46 -0.26 8.58
CA LEU A 197 16.41 1.03 9.27
C LEU A 197 17.73 1.39 9.94
N GLN A 198 18.45 0.42 10.51
CA GLN A 198 19.80 0.64 11.07
C GLN A 198 20.80 1.10 10.00
N GLN A 199 20.73 0.59 8.76
CA GLN A 199 21.59 1.06 7.68
C GLN A 199 21.09 2.40 7.09
N PHE A 200 19.78 2.61 6.98
CA PHE A 200 19.18 3.87 6.52
C PHE A 200 19.60 5.05 7.42
N PHE A 201 19.43 4.92 8.74
CA PHE A 201 19.86 5.94 9.70
C PHE A 201 21.40 6.09 9.81
N SER A 202 22.16 5.14 9.27
CA SER A 202 23.64 5.23 9.18
C SER A 202 24.08 6.03 7.94
N ASP A 203 23.38 5.85 6.81
CA ASP A 203 23.68 6.53 5.55
C ASP A 203 23.01 7.91 5.44
N HIS A 204 21.89 8.14 6.14
CA HIS A 204 21.20 9.44 6.28
C HIS A 204 21.24 9.96 7.74
N PRO A 205 22.43 10.30 8.25
CA PRO A 205 22.60 10.67 9.66
C PRO A 205 21.87 11.97 10.05
N GLU A 206 21.42 12.79 9.09
CA GLU A 206 20.63 13.99 9.39
C GLU A 206 19.31 13.68 10.12
N PHE A 207 18.73 12.48 9.90
CA PHE A 207 17.42 12.12 10.44
C PHE A 207 17.45 11.39 11.79
N VAL A 208 18.64 11.07 12.33
CA VAL A 208 18.78 10.24 13.54
C VAL A 208 18.17 10.89 14.78
N GLN A 209 17.99 12.22 14.78
CA GLN A 209 17.38 12.96 15.88
C GLN A 209 15.87 13.22 15.68
N ASN A 210 15.35 13.07 14.47
CA ASN A 210 13.94 13.27 14.16
C ASN A 210 13.09 12.21 14.86
N ASP A 211 11.87 12.57 15.23
CA ASP A 211 10.92 11.63 15.83
C ASP A 211 10.55 10.55 14.80
N PHE A 212 10.66 9.28 15.18
CA PHE A 212 10.40 8.14 14.29
C PHE A 212 9.06 7.47 14.61
N TYR A 213 8.25 7.24 13.58
CA TYR A 213 6.96 6.55 13.67
C TYR A 213 6.86 5.40 12.68
N ILE A 214 6.28 4.28 13.12
CA ILE A 214 5.98 3.13 12.27
C ILE A 214 4.49 3.16 11.94
N THR A 215 4.14 3.04 10.66
CA THR A 215 2.75 3.05 10.20
C THR A 215 2.52 1.97 9.16
N GLY A 216 1.28 1.50 9.03
CA GLY A 216 0.90 0.53 8.02
C GLY A 216 -0.55 0.10 8.14
N GLU A 217 -1.01 -0.69 7.17
CA GLU A 217 -2.39 -1.16 7.08
C GLU A 217 -2.51 -2.69 6.96
N SER A 218 -3.68 -3.25 7.30
CA SER A 218 -4.04 -4.64 6.97
C SER A 218 -3.17 -5.65 7.73
N TYR A 219 -2.52 -6.60 7.04
CA TYR A 219 -1.53 -7.49 7.65
C TYR A 219 -0.35 -6.73 8.32
N ALA A 220 -0.14 -5.43 8.06
CA ALA A 220 0.81 -4.65 8.85
C ALA A 220 0.40 -4.51 10.33
N GLY A 221 -0.80 -4.92 10.72
CA GLY A 221 -1.15 -5.19 12.12
C GLY A 221 -0.29 -6.28 12.79
N HIS A 222 0.42 -7.10 12.01
CA HIS A 222 1.53 -7.95 12.47
C HIS A 222 2.89 -7.24 12.34
N TYR A 223 3.21 -6.71 11.15
CA TYR A 223 4.52 -6.07 10.86
C TYR A 223 4.89 -4.93 11.82
N VAL A 224 3.92 -4.06 12.12
CA VAL A 224 4.11 -2.83 12.89
C VAL A 224 4.48 -3.09 14.36
N PRO A 225 3.71 -3.86 15.16
CA PRO A 225 4.09 -4.17 16.55
C PRO A 225 5.38 -5.00 16.63
N ALA A 226 5.59 -5.96 15.72
CA ALA A 226 6.82 -6.76 15.68
C ALA A 226 8.07 -5.90 15.44
N LEU A 227 8.01 -4.96 14.49
CA LEU A 227 9.08 -4.00 14.23
C LEU A 227 9.27 -3.00 15.39
N ALA A 228 8.19 -2.49 15.97
CA ALA A 228 8.24 -1.58 17.11
C ALA A 228 8.93 -2.24 18.32
N SER A 229 8.54 -3.47 18.65
CA SER A 229 9.18 -4.28 19.70
C SER A 229 10.66 -4.55 19.38
N ARG A 230 10.99 -4.94 18.14
CA ARG A 230 12.37 -5.18 17.71
C ARG A 230 13.27 -3.95 17.90
N ILE A 231 12.80 -2.76 17.49
CA ILE A 231 13.54 -1.51 17.64
C ILE A 231 13.67 -1.13 19.13
N HIS A 232 12.58 -1.20 19.89
CA HIS A 232 12.58 -0.91 21.32
C HIS A 232 13.56 -1.82 22.10
N GLN A 233 13.59 -3.11 21.80
CA GLN A 233 14.54 -4.07 22.38
C GLN A 233 16.00 -3.74 22.01
N ARG A 234 16.29 -3.31 20.77
CA ARG A 234 17.64 -2.86 20.38
C ARG A 234 18.05 -1.57 21.08
N ASN A 235 17.14 -0.61 21.18
CA ASN A 235 17.34 0.65 21.90
C ASN A 235 17.67 0.40 23.38
N LYS A 236 16.84 -0.37 24.10
CA LYS A 236 17.10 -0.75 25.50
C LYS A 236 18.40 -1.54 25.68
N GLY A 237 18.77 -2.34 24.69
CA GLY A 237 20.05 -3.05 24.64
C GLY A 237 21.26 -2.19 24.26
N ASN A 238 21.08 -0.92 23.90
CA ASN A 238 22.10 -0.05 23.29
C ASN A 238 22.80 -0.68 22.07
N LYS A 239 22.04 -1.37 21.20
CA LYS A 239 22.54 -2.16 20.06
C LYS A 239 22.37 -1.41 18.74
N GLY A 240 23.42 -0.73 18.29
CA GLY A 240 23.48 0.00 17.03
C GLY A 240 23.11 1.47 17.20
N ILE A 241 22.50 2.06 16.17
CA ILE A 241 21.95 3.43 16.23
C ILE A 241 20.69 3.40 17.08
N ILE A 242 20.59 4.30 18.06
CA ILE A 242 19.35 4.48 18.83
C ILE A 242 18.34 5.21 17.92
N ILE A 243 17.33 4.49 17.46
CA ILE A 243 16.24 5.08 16.65
C ILE A 243 15.28 5.78 17.60
N ASN A 244 14.96 7.05 17.35
CA ASN A 244 14.08 7.88 18.19
C ASN A 244 12.59 7.52 18.01
N LEU A 245 12.24 6.25 18.21
CA LEU A 245 10.87 5.72 18.12
C LEU A 245 9.96 6.42 19.13
N LYS A 246 8.93 7.11 18.63
CA LYS A 246 7.92 7.80 19.45
C LYS A 246 6.58 7.10 19.49
N GLY A 247 6.26 6.31 18.46
CA GLY A 247 4.96 5.68 18.35
C GLY A 247 4.81 4.80 17.12
N PHE A 248 3.68 4.10 17.07
CA PHE A 248 3.24 3.42 15.88
C PHE A 248 1.72 3.52 15.68
N ALA A 249 1.29 3.49 14.42
CA ALA A 249 -0.12 3.50 14.06
C ALA A 249 -0.45 2.31 13.14
N ILE A 250 -1.60 1.70 13.37
CA ILE A 250 -2.09 0.55 12.59
C ILE A 250 -3.46 0.92 12.04
N GLY A 251 -3.55 1.01 10.72
CA GLY A 251 -4.81 1.11 10.00
C GLY A 251 -5.40 -0.27 9.77
N ASN A 252 -6.71 -0.42 10.00
CA ASN A 252 -7.52 -1.58 9.60
C ASN A 252 -6.74 -2.90 9.74
N GLY A 253 -6.16 -3.12 10.92
CA GLY A 253 -5.12 -4.14 11.10
C GLY A 253 -5.68 -5.53 11.40
N MET A 254 -4.89 -6.57 11.12
CA MET A 254 -5.01 -7.87 11.79
C MET A 254 -3.89 -7.99 12.83
N THR A 255 -4.22 -8.13 14.11
CA THR A 255 -3.25 -8.09 15.24
C THR A 255 -3.58 -9.12 16.32
N ASN A 256 -4.85 -9.34 16.65
CA ASN A 256 -5.30 -10.41 17.55
C ASN A 256 -6.37 -11.27 16.84
N PRO A 257 -5.98 -12.36 16.14
CA PRO A 257 -6.90 -13.16 15.34
C PRO A 257 -8.06 -13.76 16.15
N ILE A 258 -7.84 -14.23 17.39
CA ILE A 258 -8.90 -14.82 18.22
C ILE A 258 -10.06 -13.84 18.44
N ILE A 259 -9.75 -12.59 18.78
CA ILE A 259 -10.76 -11.56 19.04
C ILE A 259 -11.36 -11.02 17.73
N GLN A 260 -10.55 -10.91 16.67
CA GLN A 260 -10.99 -10.33 15.40
C GLN A 260 -11.86 -11.29 14.57
N TYR A 261 -11.50 -12.56 14.45
CA TYR A 261 -12.37 -13.56 13.80
C TYR A 261 -13.70 -13.72 14.54
N SER A 262 -13.69 -13.57 15.88
CA SER A 262 -14.91 -13.54 16.71
C SER A 262 -15.82 -12.33 16.47
N ALA A 263 -15.35 -11.28 15.79
CA ALA A 263 -16.14 -10.07 15.51
C ALA A 263 -16.86 -10.09 14.14
N TYR A 264 -16.38 -10.86 13.15
CA TYR A 264 -16.89 -10.82 11.78
C TYR A 264 -18.42 -11.01 11.69
N THR A 265 -18.96 -12.01 12.38
CA THR A 265 -20.38 -12.34 12.29
C THR A 265 -21.27 -11.27 12.93
N GLN A 266 -20.80 -10.64 14.02
CA GLN A 266 -21.50 -9.53 14.67
C GLN A 266 -21.45 -8.27 13.81
N TYR A 267 -20.27 -7.91 13.27
CA TYR A 267 -20.13 -6.78 12.37
C TYR A 267 -20.98 -6.96 11.10
N ALA A 268 -20.94 -8.13 10.46
CA ALA A 268 -21.74 -8.41 9.27
C ALA A 268 -23.25 -8.39 9.56
N PHE A 269 -23.69 -8.79 10.76
CA PHE A 269 -25.08 -8.68 11.19
C PHE A 269 -25.49 -7.20 11.42
N ASP A 270 -24.69 -6.43 12.15
CA ASP A 270 -24.99 -5.02 12.46
C ASP A 270 -24.98 -4.14 11.21
N MET A 271 -24.09 -4.40 10.25
CA MET A 271 -24.07 -3.79 8.93
C MET A 271 -25.10 -4.38 7.95
N LYS A 272 -25.94 -5.34 8.40
CA LYS A 272 -27.08 -5.94 7.66
C LYS A 272 -26.69 -6.72 6.40
N LEU A 273 -25.47 -7.24 6.37
CA LEU A 273 -24.94 -8.10 5.32
C LEU A 273 -25.49 -9.53 5.41
N ILE A 274 -25.73 -10.02 6.63
CA ILE A 274 -26.25 -11.36 6.91
C ILE A 274 -27.46 -11.30 7.85
N THR A 275 -28.34 -12.30 7.81
CA THR A 275 -29.47 -12.36 8.76
C THR A 275 -29.02 -12.90 10.12
N LYS A 276 -29.88 -12.79 11.14
CA LYS A 276 -29.62 -13.41 12.45
C LYS A 276 -29.48 -14.94 12.36
N GLN A 277 -30.23 -15.59 11.45
CA GLN A 277 -30.13 -17.03 11.25
C GLN A 277 -28.78 -17.42 10.63
N ASP A 278 -28.23 -16.59 9.76
CA ASP A 278 -26.92 -16.79 9.17
C ASP A 278 -25.82 -16.58 10.23
N GLN A 279 -25.92 -15.50 11.01
CA GLN A 279 -25.03 -15.24 12.15
C GLN A 279 -24.97 -16.46 13.10
N ASP A 280 -26.13 -16.99 13.51
CA ASP A 280 -26.23 -18.16 14.40
C ASP A 280 -25.82 -19.48 13.75
N ASN A 281 -25.66 -19.52 12.42
CA ASN A 281 -25.07 -20.65 11.70
C ASN A 281 -23.55 -20.52 11.60
N ILE A 282 -23.03 -19.37 11.17
CA ILE A 282 -21.59 -19.12 11.01
C ILE A 282 -20.87 -19.12 12.37
N ASN A 283 -21.54 -18.67 13.44
CA ASN A 283 -21.01 -18.77 14.82
C ASN A 283 -20.65 -20.20 15.27
N LYS A 284 -21.11 -21.24 14.57
CA LYS A 284 -20.73 -22.65 14.84
C LYS A 284 -19.30 -22.98 14.40
N LEU A 285 -18.69 -22.14 13.56
CA LEU A 285 -17.31 -22.22 13.08
C LEU A 285 -16.32 -21.53 14.04
N LEU A 286 -16.81 -20.68 14.95
CA LEU A 286 -15.95 -19.97 15.92
C LEU A 286 -15.19 -20.91 16.87
N PRO A 287 -15.79 -21.95 17.48
CA PRO A 287 -15.04 -22.85 18.37
C PRO A 287 -13.84 -23.55 17.71
N PRO A 288 -13.93 -24.23 16.55
CA PRO A 288 -12.75 -24.85 15.93
C PRO A 288 -11.71 -23.83 15.48
N CYS A 289 -12.11 -22.67 14.94
CA CYS A 289 -11.19 -21.56 14.65
C CYS A 289 -10.40 -21.12 15.90
N VAL A 290 -11.11 -20.79 16.98
CA VAL A 290 -10.52 -20.28 18.22
C VAL A 290 -9.64 -21.34 18.91
N ASP A 291 -10.04 -22.61 18.91
CA ASP A 291 -9.24 -23.68 19.53
C ASP A 291 -8.02 -24.06 18.69
N ALA A 292 -8.11 -24.05 17.35
CA ALA A 292 -6.94 -24.20 16.48
C ALA A 292 -5.96 -23.03 16.63
N THR A 293 -6.46 -21.80 16.78
CA THR A 293 -5.62 -20.59 16.96
C THR A 293 -4.77 -20.68 18.24
N LYS A 294 -5.33 -21.14 19.37
CA LYS A 294 -4.55 -21.38 20.61
C LYS A 294 -3.43 -22.41 20.44
N ILE A 295 -3.63 -23.38 19.54
CA ILE A 295 -2.61 -24.38 19.20
C ILE A 295 -1.52 -23.73 18.32
N CYS A 296 -1.86 -22.82 17.41
CA CYS A 296 -0.87 -21.99 16.68
C CYS A 296 -0.02 -21.10 17.59
N GLU A 297 -0.65 -20.39 18.54
CA GLU A 297 0.03 -19.49 19.50
C GLU A 297 1.12 -20.22 20.30
N SER A 298 0.88 -21.51 20.63
CA SER A 298 1.76 -22.34 21.46
C SER A 298 2.52 -23.43 20.68
N GLY A 299 2.34 -23.51 19.36
CA GLY A 299 2.76 -24.64 18.53
C GLY A 299 3.59 -24.25 17.31
N ASP A 300 3.64 -25.17 16.35
CA ASP A 300 4.46 -25.06 15.15
C ASP A 300 3.74 -24.34 13.99
N ARG A 301 4.45 -24.25 12.86
CA ARG A 301 3.99 -23.59 11.64
C ARG A 301 2.86 -24.34 10.92
N GLU A 302 2.74 -25.65 11.08
CA GLU A 302 1.64 -26.44 10.49
C GLU A 302 0.34 -26.18 11.24
N SER A 303 0.39 -26.08 12.58
CA SER A 303 -0.78 -25.72 13.39
C SER A 303 -1.34 -24.33 13.09
N CYS A 304 -0.49 -23.38 12.66
CA CYS A 304 -0.93 -22.05 12.22
C CYS A 304 -1.65 -22.06 10.86
N VAL A 305 -1.20 -22.89 9.91
CA VAL A 305 -1.90 -23.06 8.63
C VAL A 305 -3.28 -23.72 8.85
N LEU A 306 -3.35 -24.73 9.72
CA LEU A 306 -4.63 -25.37 10.07
C LEU A 306 -5.59 -24.42 10.82
N ALA A 307 -5.06 -23.51 11.64
CA ALA A 307 -5.86 -22.46 12.26
C ALA A 307 -6.38 -21.45 11.23
N PHE A 308 -5.55 -21.08 10.23
CA PHE A 308 -5.93 -20.17 9.16
C PHE A 308 -7.10 -20.74 8.35
N ASP A 309 -6.97 -21.98 7.87
CA ASP A 309 -8.03 -22.67 7.10
C ASP A 309 -9.36 -22.72 7.89
N HIS A 310 -9.32 -23.08 9.18
CA HIS A 310 -10.51 -23.13 10.04
C HIS A 310 -11.15 -21.76 10.35
N CYS A 311 -10.36 -20.69 10.34
CA CYS A 311 -10.84 -19.35 10.61
C CYS A 311 -11.35 -18.65 9.32
N GLU A 312 -10.72 -18.90 8.17
CA GLU A 312 -11.19 -18.39 6.88
C GLU A 312 -12.55 -18.96 6.45
N ASP A 313 -12.95 -20.16 6.91
CA ASP A 313 -14.31 -20.68 6.73
C ASP A 313 -15.40 -19.71 7.25
N ILE A 314 -15.12 -18.88 8.27
CA ILE A 314 -16.02 -17.84 8.78
C ILE A 314 -16.20 -16.73 7.76
N VAL A 315 -15.09 -16.21 7.23
CA VAL A 315 -15.07 -15.11 6.26
C VAL A 315 -15.70 -15.56 4.95
N ASN A 316 -15.29 -16.72 4.44
CA ASN A 316 -15.84 -17.33 3.23
C ASN A 316 -17.36 -17.58 3.36
N SER A 317 -17.84 -18.01 4.52
CA SER A 317 -19.29 -18.18 4.75
C SER A 317 -20.07 -16.86 4.65
N ILE A 318 -19.49 -15.73 5.06
CA ILE A 318 -20.10 -14.40 4.88
C ILE A 318 -20.04 -13.98 3.41
N LEU A 319 -18.89 -14.12 2.75
CA LEU A 319 -18.70 -13.75 1.34
C LEU A 319 -19.63 -14.53 0.40
N LEU A 320 -19.85 -15.82 0.66
CA LEU A 320 -20.80 -16.67 -0.08
C LEU A 320 -22.27 -16.22 0.06
N ILE A 321 -22.63 -15.49 1.11
CA ILE A 321 -23.99 -14.94 1.30
C ILE A 321 -24.15 -13.58 0.62
N VAL A 322 -23.13 -12.71 0.69
CA VAL A 322 -23.22 -11.35 0.13
C VAL A 322 -22.91 -11.28 -1.37
N GLY A 323 -22.17 -12.25 -1.92
CA GLY A 323 -21.74 -12.24 -3.32
C GLY A 323 -20.67 -11.17 -3.59
N ASP A 324 -20.77 -10.50 -4.74
CA ASP A 324 -19.74 -9.60 -5.29
C ASP A 324 -19.57 -8.24 -4.55
N ILE A 325 -19.83 -8.19 -3.23
CA ILE A 325 -19.51 -7.03 -2.39
C ILE A 325 -17.99 -6.91 -2.25
N ASN A 326 -17.47 -5.68 -2.30
CA ASN A 326 -16.06 -5.42 -2.00
C ASN A 326 -15.83 -5.59 -0.49
N PHE A 327 -15.06 -6.59 -0.08
CA PHE A 327 -14.79 -6.86 1.34
C PHE A 327 -13.87 -5.82 2.01
N PHE A 328 -13.22 -4.95 1.23
CA PHE A 328 -12.51 -3.77 1.73
C PHE A 328 -13.41 -2.53 1.86
N ASP A 329 -14.61 -2.50 1.26
CA ASP A 329 -15.62 -1.47 1.50
C ASP A 329 -17.00 -1.99 1.09
N ILE A 330 -17.82 -2.35 2.07
CA ILE A 330 -19.10 -3.01 1.84
C ILE A 330 -20.16 -2.13 1.14
N ARG A 331 -19.86 -0.85 0.89
CA ARG A 331 -20.67 0.06 0.07
C ARG A 331 -20.38 -0.09 -1.44
N LYS A 332 -19.27 -0.72 -1.80
CA LYS A 332 -18.78 -0.90 -3.17
C LYS A 332 -18.99 -2.35 -3.64
N MET A 333 -19.09 -2.54 -4.97
CA MET A 333 -18.99 -3.88 -5.58
C MET A 333 -17.51 -4.19 -5.88
N CYS A 334 -17.13 -5.45 -5.77
CA CYS A 334 -15.78 -5.94 -6.06
C CYS A 334 -15.44 -5.78 -7.56
N LYS A 335 -14.24 -5.29 -7.86
CA LYS A 335 -13.69 -5.18 -9.23
C LYS A 335 -12.25 -5.70 -9.26
N GLY A 336 -11.96 -6.65 -10.14
CA GLY A 336 -10.60 -7.21 -10.24
C GLY A 336 -10.19 -8.04 -9.02
N PRO A 337 -8.93 -8.51 -8.97
CA PRO A 337 -8.48 -9.51 -7.98
C PRO A 337 -8.32 -8.95 -6.56
N LEU A 338 -8.19 -7.63 -6.40
CA LEU A 338 -8.07 -6.95 -5.11
C LEU A 338 -9.34 -6.14 -4.79
N CYS A 339 -10.47 -6.48 -5.42
CA CYS A 339 -11.74 -5.75 -5.42
C CYS A 339 -11.72 -4.25 -5.80
N TYR A 340 -10.55 -3.69 -6.09
CA TYR A 340 -10.34 -2.42 -6.79
C TYR A 340 -9.57 -2.64 -8.10
N ASP A 341 -9.77 -1.72 -9.05
CA ASP A 341 -8.98 -1.66 -10.28
C ASP A 341 -7.73 -0.81 -10.05
N PHE A 342 -6.59 -1.49 -9.96
CA PHE A 342 -5.26 -0.89 -9.79
C PHE A 342 -4.37 -1.13 -11.02
N SER A 343 -4.95 -1.46 -12.18
CA SER A 343 -4.19 -1.79 -13.39
C SER A 343 -3.32 -0.64 -13.90
N ASP A 344 -3.63 0.61 -13.56
CA ASP A 344 -2.82 1.78 -13.89
C ASP A 344 -1.45 1.79 -13.18
N VAL A 345 -1.35 1.40 -11.90
CA VAL A 345 -0.04 1.34 -11.20
C VAL A 345 0.81 0.16 -11.69
N GLU A 346 0.21 -0.99 -11.98
CA GLU A 346 0.92 -2.12 -12.59
C GLU A 346 1.43 -1.76 -13.99
N THR A 347 0.63 -1.03 -14.78
CA THR A 347 1.04 -0.56 -16.11
C THR A 347 2.19 0.44 -16.00
N LEU A 348 2.07 1.44 -15.13
CA LEU A 348 3.06 2.49 -14.90
C LEU A 348 4.40 1.92 -14.41
N LEU A 349 4.39 1.08 -13.37
CA LEU A 349 5.63 0.55 -12.77
C LEU A 349 6.31 -0.53 -13.64
N ASN A 350 5.59 -1.19 -14.55
CA ASN A 350 6.19 -2.06 -15.55
C ASN A 350 6.72 -1.33 -16.81
N GLU A 351 6.36 -0.05 -17.04
CA GLU A 351 6.92 0.71 -18.17
C GLU A 351 8.45 0.70 -18.12
N LYS A 352 9.11 0.39 -19.24
CA LYS A 352 10.58 0.30 -19.26
C LYS A 352 11.25 1.62 -18.85
N ILE A 353 10.66 2.77 -19.22
CA ILE A 353 11.20 4.09 -18.85
C ILE A 353 11.15 4.29 -17.34
N VAL A 354 10.07 3.84 -16.67
CA VAL A 354 9.95 3.88 -15.21
C VAL A 354 10.93 2.88 -14.57
N ARG A 355 10.99 1.63 -15.03
CA ARG A 355 11.93 0.63 -14.50
C ARG A 355 13.40 1.05 -14.64
N ASP A 356 13.77 1.67 -15.77
CA ASP A 356 15.11 2.27 -15.97
C ASP A 356 15.34 3.45 -15.00
N ALA A 357 14.35 4.33 -14.84
CA ALA A 357 14.42 5.48 -13.92
C ALA A 357 14.54 5.07 -12.45
N LEU A 358 13.85 4.01 -12.03
CA LEU A 358 13.93 3.42 -10.68
C LEU A 358 15.20 2.57 -10.49
N GLY A 359 15.72 1.94 -11.55
CA GLY A 359 16.93 1.10 -11.50
C GLY A 359 16.68 -0.36 -11.14
N VAL A 360 15.42 -0.80 -11.17
CA VAL A 360 14.98 -2.18 -10.88
C VAL A 360 15.29 -3.17 -12.02
N GLY A 361 15.88 -2.68 -13.12
CA GLY A 361 16.33 -3.50 -14.25
C GLY A 361 15.16 -4.16 -14.97
N GLU A 362 15.26 -5.48 -15.20
CA GLU A 362 14.22 -6.25 -15.88
C GLU A 362 13.28 -7.01 -14.93
N LEU A 363 13.27 -6.68 -13.63
CA LEU A 363 12.22 -7.12 -12.71
C LEU A 363 10.83 -6.68 -13.21
N LYS A 364 9.81 -7.46 -12.88
CA LYS A 364 8.41 -7.08 -13.07
C LYS A 364 7.82 -6.61 -11.75
N PHE A 365 6.86 -5.70 -11.85
CA PHE A 365 6.03 -5.31 -10.71
C PHE A 365 4.71 -6.08 -10.78
N ASP A 366 4.36 -6.77 -9.69
CA ASP A 366 3.03 -7.31 -9.41
C ASP A 366 2.61 -6.74 -8.04
N ILE A 367 1.36 -6.27 -7.85
CA ILE A 367 0.99 -5.56 -6.60
C ILE A 367 1.13 -6.46 -5.37
N CYS A 368 0.77 -7.75 -5.46
CA CYS A 368 0.82 -8.69 -4.33
C CYS A 368 1.45 -10.02 -4.72
N SER A 369 2.46 -10.44 -3.95
CA SER A 369 3.23 -11.65 -4.18
C SER A 369 2.57 -12.88 -3.57
N LYS A 370 2.05 -13.76 -4.43
CA LYS A 370 1.41 -15.02 -4.01
C LYS A 370 2.37 -15.96 -3.25
N VAL A 371 3.67 -15.86 -3.50
CA VAL A 371 4.70 -16.66 -2.82
C VAL A 371 4.85 -16.20 -1.37
N VAL A 372 4.98 -14.88 -1.16
CA VAL A 372 5.07 -14.30 0.19
C VAL A 372 3.77 -14.50 0.96
N TYR A 373 2.63 -14.29 0.30
CA TYR A 373 1.31 -14.55 0.87
C TYR A 373 1.22 -15.97 1.44
N GLN A 374 1.52 -16.99 0.62
CA GLN A 374 1.49 -18.40 1.02
C GLN A 374 2.52 -18.76 2.11
N ALA A 375 3.70 -18.14 2.11
CA ALA A 375 4.72 -18.36 3.14
C ALA A 375 4.27 -17.87 4.53
N MET A 376 3.61 -16.71 4.57
CA MET A 376 3.17 -16.03 5.80
C MET A 376 1.85 -16.57 6.40
N HIS A 377 1.16 -17.52 5.75
CA HIS A 377 0.08 -18.30 6.39
C HIS A 377 0.56 -18.98 7.69
N GLN A 378 1.87 -19.25 7.81
CA GLN A 378 2.50 -19.86 8.99
C GLN A 378 2.57 -18.91 10.21
N ASP A 379 2.23 -17.63 10.02
CA ASP A 379 2.27 -16.58 11.04
C ASP A 379 0.91 -15.87 11.23
N TRP A 380 0.07 -15.72 10.19
CA TRP A 380 -1.24 -15.01 10.23
C TRP A 380 -2.13 -15.27 11.46
N MET A 381 -2.11 -16.48 12.02
CA MET A 381 -2.91 -16.85 13.20
C MET A 381 -2.21 -16.63 14.55
N ARG A 382 -1.06 -15.95 14.56
CA ARG A 382 -0.36 -15.54 15.78
C ARG A 382 -0.96 -14.25 16.32
N ASN A 383 -0.87 -14.09 17.63
CA ASN A 383 -1.31 -12.90 18.33
C ASN A 383 -0.14 -11.95 18.52
N LEU A 384 -0.15 -10.82 17.82
CA LEU A 384 0.90 -9.79 17.84
C LEU A 384 0.54 -8.61 18.78
N GLU A 385 -0.63 -8.65 19.42
CA GLU A 385 -0.98 -7.74 20.53
C GLU A 385 0.03 -7.83 21.68
N VAL A 386 0.57 -9.03 21.95
CA VAL A 386 1.38 -9.33 23.15
C VAL A 386 2.68 -8.50 23.27
N ASP A 387 3.16 -7.94 22.17
CA ASP A 387 4.31 -7.03 22.13
C ASP A 387 3.95 -5.57 22.51
N ILE A 388 2.66 -5.19 22.43
CA ILE A 388 2.17 -3.81 22.59
C ILE A 388 2.19 -3.31 24.04
N PRO A 389 1.75 -4.06 25.08
CA PRO A 389 1.74 -3.57 26.46
C PRO A 389 3.09 -3.04 26.93
N ALA A 390 4.20 -3.73 26.62
CA ALA A 390 5.54 -3.28 26.99
C ALA A 390 5.92 -1.94 26.34
N LEU A 391 5.44 -1.65 25.13
CA LEU A 391 5.66 -0.38 24.44
C LEU A 391 4.83 0.74 25.09
N LEU A 392 3.60 0.44 25.53
CA LEU A 392 2.73 1.40 26.25
C LEU A 392 3.30 1.80 27.61
N GLU A 393 3.83 0.85 28.41
CA GLU A 393 4.42 1.16 29.73
C GLU A 393 5.69 2.03 29.62
N ASP A 394 6.44 1.92 28.52
CA ASP A 394 7.59 2.80 28.20
C ASP A 394 7.19 4.11 27.49
N GLY A 395 5.89 4.37 27.32
CA GLY A 395 5.37 5.64 26.81
C GLY A 395 5.37 5.80 25.28
N ILE A 396 5.57 4.73 24.52
CA ILE A 396 5.46 4.73 23.05
C ILE A 396 3.99 4.94 22.67
N LYS A 397 3.69 5.98 21.88
CA LYS A 397 2.32 6.29 21.43
C LYS A 397 1.78 5.18 20.53
N VAL A 398 0.52 4.77 20.72
CA VAL A 398 -0.15 3.78 19.87
C VAL A 398 -1.48 4.32 19.37
N LEU A 399 -1.67 4.33 18.05
CA LEU A 399 -2.95 4.65 17.41
C LEU A 399 -3.43 3.47 16.58
N ILE A 400 -4.54 2.86 17.00
CA ILE A 400 -5.25 1.89 16.16
C ILE A 400 -6.41 2.64 15.49
N TYR A 401 -6.42 2.72 14.18
CA TYR A 401 -7.50 3.35 13.43
C TYR A 401 -8.17 2.32 12.50
N ALA A 402 -9.48 2.43 12.33
CA ALA A 402 -10.23 1.49 11.49
C ALA A 402 -11.40 2.17 10.79
N GLY A 403 -11.48 2.02 9.46
CA GLY A 403 -12.61 2.52 8.68
C GLY A 403 -13.93 1.82 8.99
N GLU A 404 -15.00 2.61 8.99
CA GLU A 404 -16.37 2.20 9.32
C GLU A 404 -16.94 1.06 8.45
N PHE A 405 -16.52 0.95 7.19
CA PHE A 405 -17.15 0.09 6.17
C PHE A 405 -16.25 -1.06 5.68
N ASP A 406 -15.08 -1.25 6.27
CA ASP A 406 -14.23 -2.42 6.01
C ASP A 406 -14.87 -3.69 6.60
N LEU A 407 -14.88 -4.81 5.86
CA LEU A 407 -15.28 -6.11 6.41
C LEU A 407 -14.06 -6.89 6.91
N ILE A 408 -13.00 -6.97 6.10
CA ILE A 408 -11.88 -7.91 6.32
C ILE A 408 -11.03 -7.56 7.54
N CYS A 409 -10.92 -6.29 7.92
CA CYS A 409 -10.29 -5.88 9.19
C CYS A 409 -11.17 -4.87 9.95
N ASN A 410 -12.49 -5.14 9.93
CA ASN A 410 -13.56 -4.30 10.47
C ASN A 410 -13.26 -3.63 11.83
N TRP A 411 -13.77 -2.40 11.97
CA TRP A 411 -13.56 -1.56 13.16
C TRP A 411 -14.05 -2.19 14.47
N LEU A 412 -15.03 -3.11 14.42
CA LEU A 412 -15.54 -3.78 15.62
C LEU A 412 -14.50 -4.76 16.18
N GLY A 413 -13.90 -5.61 15.33
CA GLY A 413 -12.81 -6.50 15.72
C GLY A 413 -11.60 -5.73 16.25
N ASN A 414 -11.21 -4.65 15.56
CA ASN A 414 -10.13 -3.78 16.01
C ASN A 414 -10.45 -3.06 17.34
N SER A 415 -11.66 -2.54 17.52
CA SER A 415 -12.10 -1.98 18.80
C SER A 415 -12.06 -3.02 19.93
N ASN A 416 -12.49 -4.25 19.66
CA ASN A 416 -12.62 -5.29 20.68
C ASN A 416 -11.27 -5.70 21.27
N TRP A 417 -10.23 -5.92 20.44
CA TRP A 417 -8.92 -6.30 20.98
C TRP A 417 -8.26 -5.15 21.75
N VAL A 418 -8.39 -3.90 21.27
CA VAL A 418 -7.83 -2.73 21.98
C VAL A 418 -8.50 -2.49 23.35
N HIS A 419 -9.75 -2.90 23.54
CA HIS A 419 -10.40 -2.90 24.86
C HIS A 419 -9.98 -4.10 25.73
N ALA A 420 -9.67 -5.26 25.13
CA ALA A 420 -9.31 -6.49 25.83
C ALA A 420 -7.83 -6.55 26.26
N MET A 421 -6.94 -5.85 25.55
CA MET A 421 -5.50 -5.83 25.79
C MET A 421 -5.14 -5.43 27.24
N GLU A 422 -4.38 -6.29 27.93
CA GLU A 422 -3.99 -6.10 29.32
C GLU A 422 -2.76 -5.19 29.47
N TRP A 423 -2.94 -4.01 30.07
CA TRP A 423 -1.86 -3.06 30.40
C TRP A 423 -2.29 -2.14 31.57
N SER A 424 -1.36 -1.38 32.16
CA SER A 424 -1.61 -0.60 33.41
C SER A 424 -2.70 0.48 33.29
N GLY A 425 -2.98 0.93 32.06
CA GLY A 425 -4.04 1.88 31.73
C GLY A 425 -5.35 1.27 31.24
N GLN A 426 -5.48 -0.05 31.12
CA GLN A 426 -6.63 -0.70 30.47
C GLN A 426 -7.99 -0.26 31.08
N ASN A 427 -8.14 -0.29 32.40
CA ASN A 427 -9.39 0.08 33.05
C ASN A 427 -9.80 1.54 32.75
N GLN A 428 -8.81 2.44 32.72
CA GLN A 428 -8.99 3.86 32.43
C GLN A 428 -9.24 4.11 30.95
N PHE A 429 -8.64 3.32 30.05
CA PHE A 429 -8.98 3.30 28.63
C PHE A 429 -10.43 2.82 28.43
N VAL A 430 -10.81 1.67 28.97
CA VAL A 430 -12.17 1.10 28.83
C VAL A 430 -13.23 2.04 29.39
N THR A 431 -12.97 2.72 30.51
CA THR A 431 -13.89 3.70 31.13
C THR A 431 -13.76 5.13 30.59
N SER A 432 -12.81 5.41 29.70
CA SER A 432 -12.72 6.71 29.01
C SER A 432 -13.94 6.95 28.12
N LYS A 433 -14.29 8.22 27.91
CA LYS A 433 -15.38 8.60 27.02
C LYS A 433 -14.91 8.51 25.58
N THR A 434 -15.71 7.88 24.73
CA THR A 434 -15.65 8.12 23.29
C THR A 434 -16.04 9.56 23.00
N VAL A 435 -15.27 10.24 22.15
CA VAL A 435 -15.49 11.62 21.70
C VAL A 435 -15.53 11.69 20.18
N GLN A 436 -16.07 12.77 19.63
CA GLN A 436 -16.04 13.03 18.19
C GLN A 436 -14.63 13.44 17.77
N PHE A 437 -14.07 12.80 16.74
CA PHE A 437 -12.90 13.32 16.03
C PHE A 437 -13.40 14.28 14.95
N LEU A 438 -12.95 15.53 15.03
CA LEU A 438 -13.44 16.63 14.18
C LEU A 438 -12.35 17.10 13.20
N VAL A 439 -12.74 17.27 11.94
CA VAL A 439 -11.92 17.87 10.87
C VAL A 439 -12.79 18.91 10.18
N ASP A 440 -12.32 20.17 10.11
CA ASP A 440 -13.12 21.33 9.67
C ASP A 440 -14.48 21.46 10.39
N ASP A 441 -14.53 21.24 11.71
CA ASP A 441 -15.75 21.14 12.54
C ASP A 441 -16.74 20.00 12.15
N VAL A 442 -16.37 19.09 11.24
CA VAL A 442 -17.20 17.94 10.82
C VAL A 442 -16.76 16.65 11.52
N GLU A 443 -17.71 15.82 11.96
CA GLU A 443 -17.43 14.52 12.58
C GLU A 443 -16.86 13.51 11.57
N ALA A 444 -15.54 13.37 11.61
CA ALA A 444 -14.76 12.47 10.77
C ALA A 444 -14.51 11.09 11.42
N GLY A 445 -14.85 10.92 12.70
CA GLY A 445 -14.74 9.65 13.39
C GLY A 445 -15.12 9.68 14.86
N LEU A 446 -15.01 8.52 15.51
CA LEU A 446 -15.21 8.33 16.95
C LEU A 446 -13.90 7.89 17.60
N LEU A 447 -13.31 8.79 18.40
CA LEU A 447 -12.03 8.63 19.08
C LEU A 447 -12.24 8.17 20.52
N LYS A 448 -11.36 7.29 21.02
CA LYS A 448 -11.29 6.90 22.42
C LYS A 448 -9.82 6.73 22.83
N SER A 449 -9.38 7.44 23.86
CA SER A 449 -7.97 7.53 24.23
C SER A 449 -7.75 7.57 25.74
N TYR A 450 -6.65 6.94 26.18
CA TYR A 450 -6.11 7.11 27.54
C TYR A 450 -4.60 6.87 27.53
N GLY A 451 -3.84 7.78 28.15
CA GLY A 451 -2.38 7.71 28.17
C GLY A 451 -1.79 7.66 26.74
N PRO A 452 -0.85 6.75 26.45
CA PRO A 452 -0.28 6.59 25.11
C PRO A 452 -1.20 5.89 24.09
N LEU A 453 -2.31 5.26 24.51
CA LEU A 453 -3.17 4.45 23.65
C LEU A 453 -4.38 5.24 23.12
N SER A 454 -4.65 5.13 21.82
CA SER A 454 -5.82 5.67 21.14
C SER A 454 -6.44 4.67 20.16
N PHE A 455 -7.77 4.59 20.14
CA PHE A 455 -8.55 3.92 19.10
C PHE A 455 -9.43 4.94 18.36
N LEU A 456 -9.42 4.92 17.03
CA LEU A 456 -10.24 5.80 16.18
C LEU A 456 -11.02 4.99 15.15
N LYS A 457 -12.35 4.93 15.28
CA LYS A 457 -13.22 4.53 14.17
C LYS A 457 -13.33 5.71 13.21
N VAL A 458 -12.93 5.54 11.95
CA VAL A 458 -12.99 6.60 10.92
C VAL A 458 -14.30 6.47 10.15
N ASN A 459 -15.14 7.52 10.22
CA ASN A 459 -16.44 7.55 9.57
C ASN A 459 -16.26 7.57 8.04
N GLY A 460 -17.12 6.85 7.31
CA GLY A 460 -17.13 6.95 5.84
C GLY A 460 -15.94 6.35 5.09
N ALA A 461 -15.05 5.60 5.75
CA ALA A 461 -13.92 4.90 5.13
C ALA A 461 -14.09 3.36 5.09
N GLY A 462 -13.50 2.70 4.08
CA GLY A 462 -13.29 1.25 4.04
C GLY A 462 -11.95 0.83 4.66
N HIS A 463 -11.25 -0.10 4.02
CA HIS A 463 -9.95 -0.62 4.43
C HIS A 463 -8.87 0.46 4.33
N MET A 464 -8.58 0.92 3.10
CA MET A 464 -7.65 2.02 2.79
C MET A 464 -8.25 3.36 3.24
N VAL A 465 -8.09 3.67 4.51
CA VAL A 465 -8.57 4.91 5.11
C VAL A 465 -8.02 6.16 4.40
N PRO A 466 -6.74 6.22 3.97
CA PRO A 466 -6.25 7.38 3.22
C PRO A 466 -6.79 7.46 1.78
N MET A 467 -7.23 6.34 1.18
CA MET A 467 -7.90 6.35 -0.14
C MET A 467 -9.31 6.94 -0.05
N ASP A 468 -10.11 6.50 0.93
CA ASP A 468 -11.51 6.92 1.05
C ASP A 468 -11.69 8.26 1.78
N GLN A 469 -10.80 8.60 2.73
CA GLN A 469 -10.87 9.82 3.54
C GLN A 469 -9.51 10.54 3.64
N PRO A 470 -8.88 10.92 2.51
CA PRO A 470 -7.49 11.41 2.46
C PRO A 470 -7.20 12.60 3.40
N LYS A 471 -8.10 13.59 3.44
CA LYS A 471 -7.94 14.74 4.36
C LYS A 471 -7.99 14.33 5.82
N VAL A 472 -8.90 13.42 6.18
CA VAL A 472 -9.04 12.91 7.54
C VAL A 472 -7.81 12.12 7.95
N ALA A 473 -7.30 11.26 7.07
CA ALA A 473 -6.10 10.47 7.31
C ALA A 473 -4.85 11.33 7.56
N LEU A 474 -4.66 12.41 6.79
CA LEU A 474 -3.57 13.36 7.02
C LEU A 474 -3.74 14.12 8.36
N GLN A 475 -4.94 14.63 8.66
CA GLN A 475 -5.18 15.36 9.91
C GLN A 475 -5.03 14.45 11.14
N MET A 476 -5.47 13.19 11.03
CA MET A 476 -5.29 12.14 12.04
C MET A 476 -3.80 11.92 12.34
N LEU A 477 -2.96 11.73 11.32
CA LEU A 477 -1.52 11.55 11.49
C LEU A 477 -0.89 12.78 12.18
N VAL A 478 -1.18 13.98 11.68
CA VAL A 478 -0.65 15.25 12.21
C VAL A 478 -1.01 15.40 13.69
N ASN A 479 -2.29 15.28 14.04
CA ASN A 479 -2.75 15.44 15.42
C ASN A 479 -2.17 14.34 16.33
N TRP A 480 -2.01 13.10 15.86
CA TRP A 480 -1.42 12.01 16.65
C TRP A 480 0.07 12.20 16.94
N MET A 481 0.87 12.51 15.92
CA MET A 481 2.31 12.76 16.09
C MET A 481 2.54 13.93 17.05
N GLN A 482 1.80 15.03 16.89
CA GLN A 482 1.85 16.19 17.79
C GLN A 482 1.33 15.88 19.22
N GLY A 483 0.37 14.96 19.36
CA GLY A 483 -0.28 14.61 20.64
C GLY A 483 -1.66 15.23 20.84
N ASN A 484 -2.15 15.97 19.84
CA ASN A 484 -3.35 16.78 19.85
C ASN A 484 -4.56 16.04 19.26
N LEU A 485 -4.59 14.70 19.29
CA LEU A 485 -5.70 13.86 18.78
C LEU A 485 -7.06 14.23 19.40
N ASN A 486 -7.06 14.62 20.67
CA ASN A 486 -8.25 15.04 21.42
C ASN A 486 -8.59 16.53 21.25
N GLU A 487 -7.80 17.29 20.50
CA GLU A 487 -8.02 18.71 20.29
C GLU A 487 -8.66 18.95 18.92
N THR A 488 -9.67 19.81 18.89
CA THR A 488 -10.24 20.35 17.65
C THR A 488 -9.23 21.28 17.01
N SER A 489 -8.77 20.97 15.80
CA SER A 489 -7.89 21.86 15.03
C SER A 489 -8.54 23.24 14.84
N ILE A 490 -7.76 24.30 15.07
CA ILE A 490 -8.18 25.72 15.03
C ILE A 490 -8.01 26.31 13.62
#